data_AF-A0A2S2NBW8-F1
#
_entry.id   AF-A0A2S2NBW8-F1
#
_cell.length_a   1.000
_cell.length_b   1.000
_cell.length_c   1.000
_cell.angle_alpha   90.00
_cell.angle_beta   90.00
_cell.angle_gamma   90.00
#
_symmetry.space_group_name_H-M   'P 1'
#
loop_
_entity.id
_entity.type
_entity.pdbx_description
1 polymer ?
#
loop_
_entity_poly.entity_id
_entity_poly.type
_entity_poly.pdbx_seq_one_letter_code
_entity_poly.pdbx_strand_id
1 'polypeptide(L)'
;TLQMETVAINLLTNKHNLRIISAYNPPNKKIQNSDLPKLFNNTPTILLGDLNSKNKIWGCKKTNPNGQKLYKYTSDLNIMVSPPPCPTFHRTGVTLDILDIALISNFPTNLYH
;
A
#
# COMPACT_ATOMS: atom_id res chain seq x y z
N THR A 1 18.75 3.41 1.30
CA THR A 1 17.88 3.62 0.12
C THR A 1 16.65 2.74 0.25
N LEU A 2 15.48 3.21 -0.20
CA LEU A 2 14.26 2.39 -0.24
C LEU A 2 14.38 1.32 -1.34
N GLN A 3 13.85 0.11 -1.14
CA GLN A 3 13.74 -0.85 -2.26
C GLN A 3 12.59 -0.52 -3.19
N MET A 4 11.50 0.02 -2.63
CA MET A 4 10.36 0.55 -3.37
C MET A 4 10.71 1.89 -4.02
N GLU A 5 10.19 2.09 -5.22
CA GLU A 5 10.29 3.33 -5.96
C GLU A 5 9.10 4.21 -5.55
N THR A 6 9.38 5.37 -4.96
CA THR A 6 8.33 6.21 -4.38
C THR A 6 8.53 7.68 -4.70
N VAL A 7 7.44 8.38 -5.01
CA VAL A 7 7.40 9.85 -5.11
C VAL A 7 6.33 10.34 -4.14
N ALA A 8 6.68 11.34 -3.32
CA ALA A 8 5.77 11.90 -2.34
C ALA A 8 5.54 13.39 -2.60
N ILE A 9 4.30 13.83 -2.42
CA ILE A 9 3.94 15.24 -2.32
C ILE A 9 3.35 15.51 -0.93
N ASN A 10 3.62 16.69 -0.40
CA ASN A 10 3.00 17.18 0.82
C ASN A 10 2.00 18.27 0.42
N LEU A 11 0.75 18.07 0.79
CA LEU A 11 -0.35 18.99 0.55
C LEU A 11 -0.71 19.65 1.87
N LEU A 12 -0.71 20.98 1.88
CA LEU A 12 -1.32 21.74 2.95
C LEU A 12 -2.80 21.95 2.58
N THR A 13 -3.70 21.39 3.39
CA THR A 13 -5.13 21.67 3.26
C THR A 13 -5.56 22.63 4.37
N ASN A 14 -6.75 23.20 4.25
CA ASN A 14 -7.32 24.09 5.27
C ASN A 14 -7.54 23.40 6.64
N LYS A 15 -7.49 22.06 6.69
CA LYS A 15 -7.74 21.26 7.90
C LYS A 15 -6.48 20.62 8.46
N HIS A 16 -5.64 20.04 7.60
CA HIS A 16 -4.45 19.30 8.00
C HIS A 16 -3.44 19.16 6.87
N ASN A 17 -2.19 18.88 7.23
CA ASN A 17 -1.18 18.41 6.29
C ASN A 17 -1.54 16.99 5.86
N LEU A 18 -1.47 16.74 4.56
CA LEU A 18 -1.69 15.44 3.94
C LEU A 18 -0.47 15.08 3.12
N ARG A 19 0.05 13.87 3.31
CA ARG A 19 1.08 13.29 2.46
C ARG A 19 0.43 12.32 1.48
N ILE A 20 0.69 12.50 0.18
CA ILE A 20 0.30 11.55 -0.86
C ILE A 20 1.57 10.94 -1.45
N ILE A 21 1.62 9.61 -1.48
CA ILE A 21 2.77 8.84 -1.97
C ILE A 21 2.32 7.97 -3.15
N SER A 22 2.92 8.17 -4.31
CA SER A 22 2.88 7.19 -5.39
C SER A 22 4.00 6.18 -5.16
N ALA A 23 3.68 4.89 -5.20
CA ALA A 23 4.63 3.82 -4.93
C ALA A 23 4.57 2.72 -5.99
N TYR A 24 5.74 2.26 -6.41
CA TYR A 24 5.92 1.06 -7.22
C TYR A 24 6.91 0.14 -6.53
N ASN A 25 6.50 -1.09 -6.25
CA ASN A 25 7.41 -2.13 -5.82
C ASN A 25 7.60 -3.12 -6.98
N PRO A 26 8.78 -3.17 -7.63
CA PRO A 26 9.04 -4.14 -8.68
C PRO A 26 8.77 -5.59 -8.24
N PRO A 27 8.25 -6.46 -9.13
CA PRO A 27 7.77 -7.81 -8.75
C PRO A 27 8.86 -8.70 -8.14
N ASN A 28 10.12 -8.44 -8.47
CA ASN A 28 11.28 -9.21 -8.00
C ASN A 28 11.97 -8.60 -6.77
N LYS A 29 11.48 -7.46 -6.25
CA LYS A 29 12.02 -6.84 -5.04
C LYS A 29 11.20 -7.24 -3.81
N LYS A 30 11.91 -7.49 -2.71
CA LYS A 30 11.29 -7.79 -1.42
C LYS A 30 11.14 -6.52 -0.62
N ILE A 31 9.92 -6.20 -0.18
CA ILE A 31 9.70 -5.09 0.74
C ILE A 31 10.57 -5.32 1.98
N GLN A 32 11.35 -4.32 2.40
CA GLN A 32 12.14 -4.41 3.63
C GLN A 32 11.35 -3.82 4.80
N ASN A 33 11.57 -4.38 6.00
CA ASN A 33 10.91 -3.85 7.21
C ASN A 33 11.33 -2.40 7.50
N SER A 34 12.48 -1.98 6.97
CA SER A 34 13.00 -0.61 7.09
C SER A 34 12.45 0.36 6.03
N ASP A 35 11.71 -0.12 5.02
CA ASP A 35 11.14 0.74 3.98
C ASP A 35 9.86 1.41 4.48
N LEU A 36 8.93 0.62 5.02
CA LEU A 36 7.60 1.10 5.39
C LEU A 36 7.62 2.18 6.50
N PRO A 37 8.48 2.13 7.54
CA PRO A 37 8.59 3.21 8.54
C PRO A 37 9.04 4.55 8.00
N LYS A 38 9.66 4.58 6.80
CA LYS A 38 10.08 5.84 6.16
C LYS A 38 8.95 6.46 5.34
N LEU A 39 7.97 5.65 4.93
CA LEU A 39 6.82 6.07 4.15
C LEU A 39 5.69 6.57 5.05
N PHE A 40 5.53 5.96 6.23
CA PHE A 40 4.50 6.33 7.19
C PHE A 40 5.11 7.01 8.42
N ASN A 41 4.63 8.19 8.74
CA ASN A 41 4.96 8.94 9.95
C ASN A 41 3.65 9.50 10.54
N ASN A 42 3.72 10.36 11.56
CA ASN A 42 2.54 10.90 12.25
C ASN A 42 1.67 11.83 11.38
N THR A 43 2.03 12.10 10.12
CA THR A 43 1.23 12.87 9.17
C THR A 43 0.18 11.96 8.54
N PRO A 44 -1.09 12.40 8.40
CA PRO A 44 -2.07 11.72 7.55
C PRO A 44 -1.45 11.38 6.19
N THR A 45 -1.43 10.11 5.83
CA THR A 45 -0.72 9.63 4.63
C THR A 45 -1.61 8.69 3.83
N ILE A 46 -1.68 8.94 2.53
CA ILE A 46 -2.25 8.02 1.54
C ILE A 46 -1.11 7.57 0.63
N LEU A 47 -0.87 6.26 0.57
CA LEU A 47 0.05 5.65 -0.37
C LEU A 47 -0.75 4.83 -1.39
N LEU A 48 -0.48 5.02 -2.67
CA LEU A 48 -1.18 4.39 -3.79
C LEU A 48 -0.17 3.83 -4.79
N GLY A 49 -0.46 2.69 -5.38
CA GLY A 49 0.21 2.19 -6.59
C GLY A 49 0.41 0.69 -6.60
N ASP A 50 1.18 0.22 -7.58
CA ASP A 50 1.47 -1.21 -7.78
C ASP A 50 2.52 -1.70 -6.77
N LEU A 51 2.05 -2.39 -5.74
CA LEU A 51 2.90 -2.90 -4.66
C LEU A 51 3.41 -4.32 -4.93
N ASN A 52 2.98 -4.96 -6.02
CA ASN A 52 3.26 -6.37 -6.33
C ASN A 52 3.13 -7.32 -5.12
N SER A 53 2.16 -7.02 -4.25
CA SER A 53 1.94 -7.68 -2.97
C SER A 53 0.63 -8.43 -3.02
N LYS A 54 0.69 -9.76 -3.08
CA LYS A 54 -0.51 -10.62 -3.17
C LYS A 54 -0.88 -11.09 -1.77
N ASN A 55 -2.12 -10.92 -1.36
CA ASN A 55 -2.65 -11.48 -0.12
C ASN A 55 -4.14 -11.79 -0.26
N LYS A 56 -4.55 -12.93 0.30
CA LYS A 56 -5.96 -13.35 0.33
C LYS A 56 -6.88 -12.33 1.01
N ILE A 57 -6.37 -11.57 1.98
CA ILE A 57 -7.13 -10.54 2.71
C ILE A 57 -7.69 -9.46 1.77
N TRP A 58 -6.94 -9.07 0.74
CA TRP A 58 -7.39 -8.09 -0.25
C TRP A 58 -7.78 -8.74 -1.59
N GLY A 59 -8.20 -10.01 -1.59
CA GLY A 59 -8.84 -10.64 -2.74
C GLY A 59 -7.92 -11.38 -3.73
N CYS A 60 -6.62 -11.51 -3.46
CA CYS A 60 -5.75 -12.37 -4.27
C CYS A 60 -6.00 -13.86 -4.00
N LYS A 61 -5.76 -14.73 -5.00
CA LYS A 61 -5.91 -16.19 -4.84
C LYS A 61 -4.87 -16.80 -3.89
N LYS A 62 -3.67 -16.21 -3.84
CA LYS A 62 -2.54 -16.68 -3.02
C LYS A 62 -1.91 -15.50 -2.29
N THR A 63 -1.31 -15.78 -1.13
CA THR A 63 -0.46 -14.82 -0.43
C THR A 63 0.99 -15.04 -0.84
N ASN A 64 1.69 -13.98 -1.26
CA ASN A 64 3.13 -14.00 -1.53
C ASN A 64 3.92 -13.38 -0.35
N PRO A 65 5.27 -13.53 -0.30
CA PRO A 65 6.06 -13.00 0.82
C PRO A 65 5.89 -11.49 1.05
N ASN A 66 5.76 -10.70 -0.02
CA ASN A 66 5.53 -9.25 0.08
C ASN A 66 4.16 -8.95 0.68
N GLY A 67 3.10 -9.64 0.25
CA GLY A 67 1.76 -9.47 0.80
C GLY A 67 1.63 -9.95 2.25
N GLN A 68 2.35 -11.00 2.66
CA GLN A 68 2.43 -11.40 4.07
C GLN A 68 3.09 -10.31 4.92
N LYS A 69 4.22 -9.77 4.43
CA LYS A 69 4.96 -8.73 5.15
C LYS A 69 4.19 -7.42 5.23
N LEU A 70 3.60 -6.99 4.12
CA LEU A 70 2.79 -5.79 4.04
C LEU A 70 1.60 -5.90 5.00
N TYR A 71 0.87 -7.01 4.98
CA TYR A 71 -0.25 -7.26 5.88
C TYR A 71 0.15 -7.20 7.35
N LYS A 72 1.27 -7.84 7.73
CA LYS A 72 1.77 -7.76 9.10
C LYS A 72 2.05 -6.32 9.51
N TYR A 73 2.80 -5.59 8.68
CA TYR A 73 3.16 -4.22 8.97
C TYR A 73 1.95 -3.29 9.10
N THR A 74 0.99 -3.42 8.17
CA THR A 74 -0.23 -2.60 8.21
C THR A 74 -1.08 -2.93 9.43
N SER A 75 -1.13 -4.19 9.85
CA SER A 75 -1.85 -4.61 11.05
C SER A 75 -1.18 -4.07 12.32
N ASP A 76 0.16 -4.17 12.41
CA ASP A 76 0.93 -3.73 13.57
C ASP A 76 0.83 -2.20 13.80
N LEU A 77 0.62 -1.42 12.73
CA LEU A 77 0.55 0.05 12.79
C LEU A 77 -0.84 0.64 12.55
N ASN A 78 -1.90 -0.18 12.54
CA ASN A 78 -3.27 0.25 12.24
C ASN A 78 -3.39 1.06 10.93
N ILE A 79 -2.64 0.65 9.91
CA ILE A 79 -2.74 1.21 8.56
C ILE A 79 -3.86 0.47 7.85
N MET A 80 -4.83 1.21 7.34
CA MET A 80 -5.92 0.65 6.56
C MET A 80 -5.42 0.24 5.18
N VAL A 81 -5.73 -0.99 4.77
CA VAL A 81 -5.54 -1.48 3.41
C VAL A 81 -6.86 -1.32 2.66
N SER A 82 -6.87 -0.55 1.58
CA SER A 82 -8.04 -0.30 0.74
C SER A 82 -7.75 -0.78 -0.69
N PRO A 83 -8.10 -2.04 -1.01
CA PRO A 83 -8.00 -2.55 -2.37
C PRO A 83 -9.18 -2.11 -3.25
N PRO A 84 -9.01 -2.09 -4.58
CA PRO A 84 -10.13 -1.94 -5.50
C PRO A 84 -11.08 -3.14 -5.45
N PRO A 85 -12.35 -2.99 -5.90
CA PRO A 85 -13.34 -4.07 -5.86
C PRO A 85 -13.07 -5.19 -6.88
N CYS A 86 -12.22 -4.93 -7.87
CA CYS A 86 -11.91 -5.85 -8.96
C CYS A 86 -10.39 -6.01 -9.13
N PRO A 87 -9.91 -7.14 -9.68
CA PRO A 87 -8.50 -7.32 -10.00
C PRO A 87 -7.96 -6.21 -10.90
N THR A 88 -6.72 -5.80 -10.65
CA THR A 88 -6.04 -4.75 -11.44
C THR A 88 -4.99 -5.32 -12.39
N PHE A 89 -4.55 -6.56 -12.15
CA PHE A 89 -3.62 -7.25 -13.03
C PHE A 89 -4.32 -8.33 -13.86
N HIS A 90 -4.33 -8.13 -15.19
CA HIS A 90 -4.93 -9.04 -16.16
C HIS A 90 -3.89 -9.45 -17.20
N ARG A 91 -3.61 -10.75 -17.29
CA ARG A 91 -2.80 -11.34 -18.37
C ARG A 91 -3.34 -12.71 -18.75
N THR A 92 -3.39 -13.01 -20.04
CA THR A 92 -3.82 -14.30 -20.57
C THR A 92 -3.00 -15.44 -19.95
N GLY A 93 -3.69 -16.45 -19.42
CA GLY A 93 -3.05 -17.61 -18.76
C GLY A 93 -2.48 -17.34 -17.37
N VAL A 94 -2.66 -16.14 -16.81
CA VAL A 94 -2.22 -15.78 -15.45
C VAL A 94 -3.42 -15.57 -14.54
N THR A 95 -3.26 -15.86 -13.25
CA THR A 95 -4.29 -15.59 -12.24
C THR A 95 -4.53 -14.09 -12.12
N LEU A 96 -5.80 -13.70 -12.10
CA LEU A 96 -6.20 -12.32 -11.81
C LEU A 96 -5.84 -11.98 -10.37
N ASP A 97 -5.16 -10.87 -10.17
CA ASP A 97 -4.70 -10.42 -8.86
C ASP A 97 -4.92 -8.92 -8.67
N ILE A 98 -4.99 -8.51 -7.40
CA ILE A 98 -5.02 -7.12 -6.97
C ILE A 98 -3.60 -6.75 -6.55
N LEU A 99 -2.92 -5.95 -7.39
CA LEU A 99 -1.55 -5.52 -7.16
C LEU A 99 -1.46 -4.01 -6.87
N ASP A 100 -2.40 -3.24 -7.41
CA ASP A 100 -2.57 -1.82 -7.12
C ASP A 100 -3.43 -1.66 -5.87
N ILE A 101 -2.85 -1.08 -4.82
CA ILE A 101 -3.47 -1.03 -3.48
C ILE A 101 -3.30 0.37 -2.89
N ALA A 102 -4.33 0.86 -2.20
CA ALA A 102 -4.23 2.04 -1.34
C ALA A 102 -3.92 1.65 0.10
N LEU A 103 -2.98 2.35 0.73
CA LEU A 103 -2.67 2.26 2.15
C LEU A 103 -2.92 3.61 2.80
N ILE A 104 -3.66 3.62 3.90
CA ILE A 104 -4.11 4.86 4.53
C ILE A 104 -3.82 4.85 6.01
N SER A 105 -3.15 5.88 6.51
CA SER A 105 -2.71 5.98 7.90
C SER A 105 -2.97 7.34 8.51
N ASN A 106 -3.19 7.39 9.82
CA ASN A 106 -3.20 8.61 10.64
C ASN A 106 -4.22 9.66 10.18
N PHE A 107 -5.35 9.25 9.63
CA PHE A 107 -6.46 10.15 9.38
C PHE A 107 -7.26 10.40 10.66
N PRO A 108 -7.60 11.68 10.97
CA PRO A 108 -8.30 12.04 12.20
C PRO A 108 -9.79 11.62 12.20
N THR A 109 -10.31 11.12 11.08
CA THR A 109 -11.69 10.64 10.94
C THR A 109 -11.67 9.23 10.37
N ASN A 110 -12.62 8.40 10.81
CA ASN A 110 -12.89 7.12 10.16
C ASN A 110 -13.23 7.36 8.70
N LEU A 111 -12.42 6.80 7.80
CA LEU A 111 -12.75 6.74 6.39
C LEU A 111 -13.80 5.63 6.24
N TYR A 112 -15.04 6.03 5.96
CA TYR A 112 -16.10 5.08 5.63
C TYR A 112 -15.90 4.66 4.16
N HIS A 113 -15.79 3.35 3.95
CA HIS A 113 -15.79 2.70 2.63
C HIS A 113 -17.05 1.87 2.48
#